data_AF-A0A2W4PJT3-F1
#
_entry.id   AF-A0A2W4PJT3-F1
#
_cell.length_a   1.000
_cell.length_b   1.000
_cell.length_c   1.000
_cell.angle_alpha   90.00
_cell.angle_beta   90.00
_cell.angle_gamma   90.00
#
_symmetry.space_group_name_H-M   'P 1'
#
loop_
_entity.id
_entity.type
_entity.pdbx_description
1 polymer ?
#
loop_
_entity_poly.entity_id
_entity_poly.type
_entity_poly.pdbx_seq_one_letter_code
_entity_poly.pdbx_strand_id
1 'polypeptide(L)'
;MKRLVFLVLLIATLALPAGVATAQTPGAAIITPAGPVWAAWQPFQGGVMMWWSDTRQIWVMFNSTSTVLVFPDTWVGEPLAPVAAPPGLYTPERGFGKVWRMLGGPGSGLGYAMAPELGYDTAARLATGNPTTVTIDGPGETVYSVTIPFGSNFGTWQVLRMY
;
A
#
# COMPACT_ATOMS: atom_id res chain seq x y z
N MET A 1 -79.57 -25.72 9.11
CA MET A 1 -78.79 -26.86 9.68
C MET A 1 -78.56 -27.85 8.54
N LYS A 2 -77.39 -28.34 8.13
CA LYS A 2 -75.98 -28.28 8.53
C LYS A 2 -75.18 -28.56 7.24
N ARG A 3 -74.38 -27.60 6.78
CA ARG A 3 -72.91 -27.64 6.62
C ARG A 3 -72.37 -28.63 5.57
N LEU A 4 -72.17 -28.07 4.37
CA LEU A 4 -71.19 -28.49 3.36
C LEU A 4 -69.78 -28.44 3.97
N VAL A 5 -68.98 -29.50 3.84
CA VAL A 5 -67.55 -29.46 4.17
C VAL A 5 -66.76 -29.83 2.91
N PHE A 6 -65.95 -28.86 2.49
CA PHE A 6 -65.09 -28.89 1.31
C PHE A 6 -63.90 -29.84 1.51
N LEU A 7 -63.61 -30.62 0.48
CA LEU A 7 -62.40 -31.42 0.33
C LEU A 7 -61.21 -30.47 0.08
N VAL A 8 -60.33 -30.29 1.05
CA VAL A 8 -59.09 -29.53 0.89
C VAL A 8 -57.98 -30.51 0.48
N LEU A 9 -57.62 -30.47 -0.80
CA LEU A 9 -56.44 -31.14 -1.34
C LEU A 9 -55.22 -30.27 -1.02
N LEU A 10 -54.43 -30.66 -0.01
CA LEU A 10 -53.22 -29.96 0.38
C LEU A 10 -52.07 -30.36 -0.55
N ILE A 11 -51.85 -29.62 -1.64
CA ILE A 11 -50.62 -29.74 -2.43
C ILE A 11 -49.56 -28.91 -1.70
N ALA A 12 -48.65 -29.59 -0.98
CA ALA A 12 -47.46 -28.97 -0.43
C ALA A 12 -46.45 -28.74 -1.56
N THR A 13 -46.51 -27.56 -2.18
CA THR A 13 -45.48 -27.12 -3.12
C THR A 13 -44.21 -26.80 -2.34
N LEU A 14 -43.20 -27.67 -2.44
CA LEU A 14 -41.87 -27.44 -1.88
C LEU A 14 -41.24 -26.24 -2.63
N ALA A 15 -41.34 -25.04 -2.05
CA ALA A 15 -40.60 -23.88 -2.53
C ALA A 15 -39.14 -24.04 -2.09
N LEU A 16 -38.28 -24.51 -3.00
CA LEU A 16 -36.84 -24.34 -2.86
C LEU A 16 -36.58 -22.83 -2.74
N PRO A 17 -35.86 -22.33 -1.73
CA PRO A 17 -35.34 -20.97 -1.83
C PRO A 17 -34.36 -21.01 -3.00
N ALA A 18 -34.75 -20.36 -4.10
CA ALA A 18 -33.80 -19.85 -5.07
C ALA A 18 -32.94 -18.84 -4.31
N GLY A 19 -31.90 -19.34 -3.64
CA GLY A 19 -30.78 -18.53 -3.22
C GLY A 19 -30.25 -17.91 -4.49
N VAL A 20 -30.62 -16.66 -4.72
CA VAL A 20 -30.05 -15.81 -5.74
C VAL A 20 -28.55 -15.86 -5.49
N ALA A 21 -27.83 -16.65 -6.30
CA ALA A 21 -26.41 -16.48 -6.42
C ALA A 21 -26.24 -15.04 -6.86
N THR A 22 -25.85 -14.16 -5.94
CA THR A 22 -25.44 -12.81 -6.26
C THR A 22 -24.34 -12.97 -7.28
N ALA A 23 -24.62 -12.59 -8.53
CA ALA A 23 -23.62 -12.49 -9.57
C ALA A 23 -22.46 -11.68 -8.99
N GLN A 24 -21.32 -12.33 -8.78
CA GLN A 24 -20.08 -11.60 -8.51
C GLN A 24 -19.82 -10.75 -9.75
N THR A 25 -19.97 -9.44 -9.61
CA THR A 25 -19.52 -8.49 -10.63
C THR A 25 -18.06 -8.80 -10.92
N PRO A 26 -17.67 -9.08 -12.17
CA PRO A 26 -16.25 -9.17 -12.50
C PRO A 26 -15.61 -7.80 -12.24
N GLY A 27 -14.70 -7.70 -11.27
CA GLY A 27 -13.78 -6.55 -11.14
C GLY A 27 -13.74 -5.77 -9.83
N ALA A 28 -14.41 -6.19 -8.75
CA ALA A 28 -14.19 -5.56 -7.44
C ALA A 28 -12.92 -6.12 -6.79
N ALA A 29 -11.89 -5.28 -6.62
CA ALA A 29 -10.67 -5.67 -5.93
C ALA A 29 -10.99 -6.03 -4.47
N ILE A 30 -10.56 -7.21 -4.02
CA ILE A 30 -10.79 -7.66 -2.64
C ILE A 30 -9.85 -6.90 -1.73
N ILE A 31 -10.36 -5.91 -1.00
CA ILE A 31 -9.61 -5.15 0.00
C ILE A 31 -9.46 -5.98 1.28
N THR A 32 -8.25 -6.50 1.48
CA THR A 32 -7.86 -7.22 2.70
C THR A 32 -7.12 -6.22 3.60
N PRO A 33 -7.62 -5.98 4.83
CA PRO A 33 -6.81 -5.28 5.83
C PRO A 33 -5.56 -6.12 6.09
N ALA A 34 -4.38 -5.60 5.75
CA ALA A 34 -3.18 -6.06 6.45
C ALA A 34 -3.24 -5.43 7.85
N GLY A 35 -2.91 -6.18 8.89
CA GLY A 35 -2.85 -5.63 10.25
C GLY A 35 -1.87 -4.45 10.35
N PRO A 36 -1.76 -3.80 11.52
CA PRO A 36 -0.73 -2.78 11.71
C PRO A 36 0.65 -3.41 11.45
N VAL A 37 1.40 -2.81 10.53
CA VAL A 37 2.78 -3.18 10.20
C VAL A 37 3.66 -2.02 10.64
N TRP A 38 4.74 -2.34 11.35
CA TRP A 38 5.74 -1.32 11.68
C TRP A 38 6.44 -0.90 10.39
N ALA A 39 6.49 0.40 10.14
CA ALA A 39 7.13 0.98 8.98
C ALA A 39 8.08 2.11 9.39
N ALA A 40 9.02 2.41 8.50
CA ALA A 40 9.77 3.66 8.56
C ALA A 40 9.43 4.52 7.36
N TRP A 41 9.38 5.82 7.54
CA TRP A 41 9.04 6.79 6.53
C TRP A 41 10.05 7.92 6.53
N GLN A 42 10.45 8.37 5.35
CA GLN A 42 11.28 9.55 5.22
C GLN A 42 10.88 10.36 3.98
N PRO A 43 10.59 11.67 4.12
CA PRO A 43 10.24 12.54 3.01
C PRO A 43 11.49 13.07 2.34
N PHE A 44 11.44 13.18 1.01
CA PHE A 44 12.51 13.70 0.15
C PHE A 44 11.98 14.84 -0.71
N GLN A 45 12.87 15.69 -1.21
CA GLN A 45 12.49 16.81 -2.08
C GLN A 45 11.66 16.36 -3.29
N GLY A 46 12.02 15.22 -3.87
CA GLY A 46 11.39 14.65 -5.06
C GLY A 46 10.55 13.41 -4.80
N GLY A 47 10.18 13.10 -3.55
CA GLY A 47 9.42 11.89 -3.27
C GLY A 47 9.42 11.45 -1.81
N VAL A 48 9.23 10.16 -1.60
CA VAL A 48 9.21 9.54 -0.27
C VAL A 48 9.81 8.15 -0.33
N MET A 49 10.55 7.76 0.70
CA MET A 49 10.91 6.37 0.95
C MET A 49 10.10 5.81 2.12
N MET A 50 9.67 4.57 1.97
CA MET A 50 8.98 3.81 3.01
C MET A 50 9.64 2.46 3.17
N TRP A 51 9.90 2.04 4.40
CA TRP A 51 10.39 0.70 4.72
C TRP A 51 9.32 -0.08 5.48
N TRP A 52 9.25 -1.39 5.22
CA TRP A 52 8.25 -2.29 5.79
C TRP A 52 8.90 -3.40 6.60
N SER A 53 8.49 -3.57 7.85
CA SER A 53 9.11 -4.55 8.76
C SER A 53 8.85 -6.02 8.41
N ASP A 54 7.69 -6.31 7.85
CA ASP A 54 7.24 -7.67 7.52
C ASP A 54 7.97 -8.26 6.31
N THR A 55 8.17 -7.44 5.27
CA THR A 55 8.78 -7.84 4.00
C THR A 55 10.24 -7.42 3.88
N ARG A 56 10.72 -6.54 4.77
CA ARG A 56 12.05 -5.92 4.72
C ARG A 56 12.33 -5.25 3.37
N GLN A 57 11.32 -4.55 2.85
CA GLN A 57 11.40 -3.84 1.59
C GLN A 57 11.42 -2.33 1.80
N ILE A 58 12.13 -1.64 0.91
CA ILE A 58 12.16 -0.18 0.77
C ILE A 58 11.44 0.18 -0.52
N TRP A 59 10.36 0.93 -0.38
CA TRP A 59 9.59 1.48 -1.48
C TRP A 59 10.03 2.92 -1.71
N VAL A 60 10.44 3.21 -2.93
CA VAL A 60 10.91 4.52 -3.37
C VAL A 60 9.88 5.10 -4.32
N MET A 61 9.18 6.13 -3.88
CA MET A 61 8.08 6.76 -4.59
C MET A 61 8.53 8.13 -5.10
N PHE A 62 8.61 8.29 -6.43
CA PHE A 62 9.09 9.52 -7.08
C PHE A 62 7.91 10.42 -7.47
N ASN A 63 7.94 11.69 -7.04
CA ASN A 63 6.91 12.68 -7.36
C ASN A 63 6.90 13.03 -8.86
N SER A 64 8.08 13.15 -9.49
CA SER A 64 8.21 13.64 -10.86
C SER A 64 7.59 12.73 -11.92
N THR A 65 7.62 11.42 -11.67
CA THR A 65 7.14 10.38 -12.59
C THR A 65 5.90 9.67 -12.09
N SER A 66 5.48 9.92 -10.84
CA SER A 66 4.44 9.15 -10.14
C SER A 66 4.71 7.64 -10.17
N THR A 67 5.98 7.25 -10.11
CA THR A 67 6.40 5.84 -10.13
C THR A 67 6.92 5.37 -8.77
N VAL A 68 6.71 4.10 -8.47
CA VAL A 68 7.31 3.42 -7.32
C VAL A 68 8.33 2.38 -7.78
N LEU A 69 9.45 2.29 -7.08
CA LEU A 69 10.42 1.21 -7.18
C LEU A 69 10.56 0.50 -5.83
N VAL A 70 10.62 -0.82 -5.84
CA VAL A 70 10.74 -1.64 -4.65
C VAL A 70 12.13 -2.29 -4.61
N PHE A 71 12.84 -2.08 -3.50
CA PHE A 71 14.16 -2.63 -3.24
C PHE A 71 14.14 -3.47 -1.95
N PRO A 72 14.92 -4.56 -1.89
CA PRO A 72 15.18 -5.23 -0.62
C PRO A 72 16.06 -4.35 0.28
N ASP A 73 15.76 -4.30 1.57
CA ASP A 73 16.65 -3.72 2.56
C ASP A 73 17.82 -4.67 2.84
N THR A 74 18.98 -4.33 2.30
CA THR A 74 20.22 -5.10 2.43
C THR A 74 21.23 -4.43 3.36
N TRP A 75 20.82 -3.41 4.12
CA TRP A 75 21.71 -2.78 5.09
C TRP A 75 21.84 -3.65 6.34
N VAL A 76 23.07 -3.90 6.77
CA VAL A 76 23.43 -4.83 7.84
C VAL A 76 24.27 -4.17 8.94
N GLY A 77 24.33 -2.84 8.98
CA GLY A 77 25.16 -2.09 9.93
C GLY A 77 26.46 -1.55 9.34
N GLU A 78 26.68 -1.71 8.03
CA GLU A 78 27.86 -1.18 7.37
C GLU A 78 27.88 0.35 7.39
N PRO A 79 29.08 0.97 7.51
CA PRO A 79 29.21 2.42 7.43
C PRO A 79 28.88 2.92 6.02
N LEU A 80 28.17 4.04 5.94
CA LEU A 80 27.89 4.72 4.68
C LEU A 80 28.85 5.89 4.49
N ALA A 81 29.30 6.11 3.26
CA ALA A 81 30.16 7.24 2.94
C ALA A 81 29.48 8.57 3.36
N PRO A 82 30.20 9.46 4.07
CA PRO A 82 29.62 10.71 4.53
C PRO A 82 29.28 11.61 3.35
N VAL A 83 28.08 12.18 3.37
CA VAL A 83 27.63 13.18 2.41
C VAL A 83 27.02 14.31 3.24
N ALA A 84 27.51 15.53 3.05
CA ALA A 84 26.98 16.69 3.78
C ALA A 84 25.67 17.15 3.16
N ALA A 85 24.61 17.20 3.95
CA ALA A 85 23.35 17.81 3.52
C ALA A 85 23.42 19.34 3.63
N PRO A 86 22.80 20.07 2.70
CA PRO A 86 22.58 21.52 2.85
C PRO A 86 21.77 21.85 4.12
N PRO A 87 21.84 23.09 4.63
CA PRO A 87 21.04 23.51 5.77
C PRO A 87 19.55 23.24 5.58
N GLY A 88 18.92 22.64 6.60
CA GLY A 88 17.49 22.27 6.57
C GLY A 88 17.16 20.98 5.82
N LEU A 89 18.16 20.31 5.25
CA LEU A 89 18.04 19.00 4.61
C LEU A 89 18.84 17.95 5.38
N TYR A 90 18.56 16.69 5.09
CA TYR A 90 19.14 15.54 5.78
C TYR A 90 19.73 14.56 4.79
N THR A 91 20.87 13.98 5.16
CA THR A 91 21.45 12.84 4.45
C THR A 91 20.79 11.58 4.98
N PRO A 92 20.13 10.77 4.13
CA PRO A 92 19.52 9.53 4.58
C PRO A 92 20.57 8.54 5.08
N GLU A 93 20.19 7.80 6.11
CA GLU A 93 21.04 6.84 6.81
C GLU A 93 20.51 5.41 6.62
N ARG A 94 21.30 4.42 7.04
CA ARG A 94 20.91 2.99 7.06
C ARG A 94 20.39 2.50 5.70
N GLY A 95 19.29 1.73 5.69
CA GLY A 95 18.68 1.17 4.48
C GLY A 95 18.30 2.25 3.46
N PHE A 96 17.66 3.34 3.90
CA PHE A 96 17.33 4.48 3.03
C PHE A 96 18.58 5.12 2.45
N GLY A 97 19.61 5.35 3.28
CA GLY A 97 20.89 5.88 2.86
C GLY A 97 21.60 5.04 1.82
N LYS A 98 21.48 3.71 1.91
CA LYS A 98 22.05 2.77 0.94
C LYS A 98 21.33 2.85 -0.40
N VAL A 99 20.00 2.74 -0.40
CA VAL A 99 19.18 2.82 -1.63
C VAL A 99 19.32 4.19 -2.28
N TRP A 100 19.31 5.26 -1.49
CA TRP A 100 19.47 6.64 -1.98
C TRP A 100 20.79 6.85 -2.73
N ARG A 101 21.91 6.36 -2.17
CA ARG A 101 23.22 6.42 -2.85
C ARG A 101 23.25 5.59 -4.13
N MET A 102 22.66 4.41 -4.12
CA MET A 102 22.54 3.55 -5.31
C MET A 102 21.76 4.24 -6.45
N LEU A 103 20.77 5.07 -6.11
CA LEU A 103 19.96 5.82 -7.07
C LEU A 103 20.63 7.12 -7.57
N GLY A 104 21.86 7.43 -7.14
CA GLY A 104 22.59 8.64 -7.53
C GLY A 104 22.59 9.76 -6.46
N GLY A 105 22.06 9.49 -5.27
CA GLY A 105 22.15 10.37 -4.12
C GLY A 105 21.53 11.75 -4.38
N PRO A 106 22.25 12.87 -4.15
CA PRO A 106 21.72 14.22 -4.36
C PRO A 106 21.27 14.51 -5.80
N GLY A 107 21.86 13.81 -6.77
CA GLY A 107 21.52 13.95 -8.19
C GLY A 107 20.38 13.02 -8.65
N SER A 108 19.88 12.17 -7.76
CA SER A 108 18.73 11.31 -8.06
C SER A 108 17.43 12.12 -8.17
N GLY A 109 16.38 11.53 -8.75
CA GLY A 109 15.05 12.13 -8.79
C GLY A 109 14.43 12.40 -7.41
N LEU A 110 15.04 11.97 -6.30
CA LEU A 110 14.60 12.27 -4.94
C LEU A 110 15.23 13.54 -4.34
N GLY A 111 16.47 13.89 -4.70
CA GLY A 111 17.25 14.89 -3.96
C GLY A 111 17.52 14.46 -2.50
N TYR A 112 17.70 15.41 -1.58
CA TYR A 112 17.93 15.12 -0.16
C TYR A 112 16.63 14.83 0.61
N ALA A 113 16.78 14.23 1.80
CA ALA A 113 15.66 14.11 2.72
C ALA A 113 15.32 15.48 3.33
N MET A 114 14.03 15.72 3.56
CA MET A 114 13.51 16.97 4.16
C MET A 114 13.28 16.85 5.66
N ALA A 115 13.28 15.63 6.19
CA ALA A 115 13.18 15.34 7.61
C ALA A 115 13.98 14.07 7.95
N PRO A 116 14.30 13.84 9.25
CA PRO A 116 14.80 12.56 9.71
C PRO A 116 13.82 11.41 9.40
N GLU A 117 14.34 10.19 9.38
CA GLU A 117 13.53 8.98 9.32
C GLU A 117 12.60 8.89 10.54
N LEU A 118 11.33 8.57 10.28
CA LEU A 118 10.29 8.39 11.29
C LEU A 118 9.78 6.94 11.26
N GLY A 119 9.95 6.23 12.37
CA GLY A 119 9.29 4.94 12.60
C GLY A 119 7.87 5.12 13.11
N TYR A 120 6.92 4.35 12.58
CA TYR A 120 5.51 4.41 12.96
C TYR A 120 4.76 3.11 12.63
N ASP A 121 3.67 2.86 13.35
CA ASP A 121 2.70 1.82 12.98
C ASP A 121 1.80 2.35 11.87
N THR A 122 1.77 1.66 10.74
CA THR A 122 0.87 1.97 9.62
C THR A 122 -0.08 0.82 9.37
N ALA A 123 -1.29 1.13 8.89
CA ALA A 123 -2.18 0.14 8.31
C ALA A 123 -2.04 0.18 6.78
N ALA A 124 -1.72 -0.96 6.18
CA ALA A 124 -1.79 -1.16 4.74
C ALA A 124 -3.07 -1.92 4.40
N ARG A 125 -3.83 -1.45 3.41
CA ARG A 125 -5.00 -2.16 2.88
C ARG A 125 -4.67 -2.65 1.49
N LEU A 126 -4.62 -3.95 1.31
CA LEU A 126 -4.30 -4.59 0.04
C LEU A 126 -5.58 -4.85 -0.75
N ALA A 127 -5.77 -4.16 -1.86
CA ALA A 127 -6.78 -4.49 -2.86
C ALA A 127 -6.19 -5.56 -3.81
N THR A 128 -6.61 -6.80 -3.62
CA THR A 128 -6.07 -7.96 -4.35
C THR A 128 -6.63 -7.97 -5.78
N GLY A 129 -5.75 -8.08 -6.78
CA GLY A 129 -6.06 -8.01 -8.21
C GLY A 129 -4.76 -7.91 -9.03
N ASN A 130 -4.88 -7.88 -10.36
CA ASN A 130 -3.77 -7.54 -11.25
C ASN A 130 -4.14 -6.29 -12.08
N PRO A 131 -3.51 -5.13 -11.82
CA PRO A 131 -2.46 -4.90 -10.82
C PRO A 131 -2.99 -4.92 -9.38
N THR A 132 -2.10 -5.17 -8.41
CA THR A 132 -2.42 -5.08 -6.98
C THR A 132 -2.32 -3.62 -6.55
N THR A 133 -3.34 -3.12 -5.85
CA THR A 133 -3.34 -1.75 -5.32
C THR A 133 -3.25 -1.78 -3.80
N VAL A 134 -2.37 -0.98 -3.23
CA VAL A 134 -2.15 -0.87 -1.79
C VAL A 134 -2.47 0.55 -1.36
N THR A 135 -3.38 0.69 -0.41
CA THR A 135 -3.61 1.96 0.29
C THR A 135 -2.82 1.96 1.58
N ILE A 136 -2.04 3.02 1.80
CA ILE A 136 -1.11 3.13 2.94
C ILE A 136 -1.49 4.37 3.73
N ASP A 137 -1.78 4.18 5.01
CA ASP A 137 -2.00 5.26 5.95
C ASP A 137 -0.63 5.81 6.40
N GLY A 138 -0.18 6.91 5.78
CA GLY A 138 1.10 7.57 6.05
C GLY A 138 1.04 8.58 7.21
N PRO A 139 2.20 9.17 7.57
CA PRO A 139 2.24 10.19 8.62
C PRO A 139 1.54 11.50 8.20
N GLY A 140 1.08 12.26 9.19
CA GLY A 140 0.43 13.56 8.96
C GLY A 140 -0.85 13.46 8.13
N GLU A 141 -1.66 12.43 8.39
CA GLU A 141 -2.94 12.18 7.71
C GLU A 141 -2.83 11.96 6.18
N THR A 142 -1.61 11.71 5.68
CA THR A 142 -1.38 11.44 4.26
C THR A 142 -1.78 10.02 3.93
N VAL A 143 -2.61 9.82 2.90
CA VAL A 143 -2.94 8.47 2.40
C VAL A 143 -2.32 8.27 1.03
N TYR A 144 -1.47 7.25 0.89
CA TYR A 144 -0.88 6.87 -0.39
C TYR A 144 -1.70 5.76 -1.04
N SER A 145 -1.78 5.79 -2.37
CA SER A 145 -2.28 4.68 -3.19
C SER A 145 -1.17 4.25 -4.13
N VAL A 146 -0.76 2.98 -4.02
CA VAL A 146 0.37 2.41 -4.76
C VAL A 146 -0.13 1.21 -5.56
N THR A 147 0.15 1.18 -6.85
CA THR A 147 -0.30 0.12 -7.77
C THR A 147 0.91 -0.58 -8.35
N ILE A 148 1.08 -1.86 -8.03
CA ILE A 148 2.21 -2.69 -8.50
C ILE A 148 1.64 -3.90 -9.26
N PRO A 149 2.00 -4.09 -10.55
CA PRO A 149 1.66 -5.30 -11.29
C PRO A 149 2.24 -6.56 -10.64
N PHE A 150 1.53 -7.68 -10.73
CA PHE A 150 1.99 -8.93 -10.14
C PHE A 150 3.37 -9.34 -10.69
N GLY A 151 4.29 -9.69 -9.79
CA GLY A 151 5.67 -10.07 -10.15
C GLY A 151 6.59 -8.90 -10.53
N SER A 152 6.12 -7.66 -10.41
CA SER A 152 6.92 -6.45 -10.68
C SER A 152 7.49 -5.86 -9.39
N ASN A 153 8.66 -5.22 -9.49
CA ASN A 153 9.21 -4.32 -8.47
C ASN A 153 9.03 -2.84 -8.83
N PHE A 154 8.25 -2.56 -9.87
CA PHE A 154 7.95 -1.24 -10.39
C PHE A 154 6.44 -1.06 -10.52
N GLY A 155 5.97 0.14 -10.25
CA GLY A 155 4.56 0.48 -10.36
C GLY A 155 4.32 1.99 -10.39
N THR A 156 3.09 2.37 -10.13
CA THR A 156 2.69 3.77 -9.98
C THR A 156 2.25 4.07 -8.56
N TRP A 157 2.29 5.34 -8.18
CA TRP A 157 1.74 5.78 -6.92
C TRP A 157 1.11 7.16 -7.05
N GLN A 158 0.28 7.50 -6.08
CA GLN A 158 -0.32 8.82 -5.94
C GLN A 158 -0.69 9.07 -4.48
N VAL A 159 -0.80 10.34 -4.11
CA VAL A 159 -1.41 10.75 -2.84
C VAL A 159 -2.91 10.82 -3.05
N LEU A 160 -3.67 10.04 -2.27
CA LEU A 160 -5.13 10.01 -2.33
C LEU A 160 -5.75 11.15 -1.51
N ARG A 161 -5.16 11.45 -0.35
CA ARG A 161 -5.63 12.47 0.60
C ARG A 161 -4.43 13.09 1.32
N MET A 162 -4.49 14.40 1.52
CA MET A 162 -3.74 15.16 2.51
C MET A 162 -4.78 15.98 3.27
N TYR A 163 -4.67 16.08 4.60
CA TYR A 163 -5.59 16.87 5.44
C TYR A 163 -4.83 18.03 6.08
#